data_AF-A0A967WD14-F1
#
_entry.id   AF-A0A967WD14-F1
#
_cell.length_a   1.000
_cell.length_b   1.000
_cell.length_c   1.000
_cell.angle_alpha   90.00
_cell.angle_beta   90.00
_cell.angle_gamma   90.00
#
_symmetry.space_group_name_H-M   'P 1'
#
loop_
_entity.id
_entity.type
_entity.pdbx_description
1 polymer ?
#
loop_
_entity_poly.entity_id
_entity_poly.type
_entity_poly.pdbx_seq_one_letter_code
_entity_poly.pdbx_strand_id
1 'polypeptide(L)' 'VGVLDADLYGPSVARLLGTAGAGLEMDEHGRSVPAQSHGIYSVSVANVLPPEAALAWKGPLVAQTLMQMFYEVAWPNLD' A
#
# COMPACT_ATOMS: atom_id res chain seq x y z
N VAL A 1 -1.90 -0.41 -15.56
CA VAL A 1 -1.90 -1.60 -14.64
C VAL A 1 -1.62 -1.17 -13.19
N GLY A 2 -2.36 -1.73 -12.22
CA GLY A 2 -2.16 -1.48 -10.77
C GLY A 2 -2.09 -2.75 -9.93
N VAL A 3 -1.37 -2.71 -8.81
CA VAL A 3 -1.17 -3.85 -7.89
C VAL A 3 -1.43 -3.43 -6.44
N LEU A 4 -2.37 -4.10 -5.78
CA LEU A 4 -2.61 -3.98 -4.34
C LEU A 4 -2.11 -5.27 -3.65
N ASP A 5 -1.13 -5.13 -2.77
CA ASP A 5 -0.52 -6.22 -2.01
C ASP A 5 -1.05 -6.23 -0.57
N ALA A 6 -1.98 -7.16 -0.31
CA ALA A 6 -2.64 -7.37 0.97
C ALA A 6 -1.97 -8.47 1.81
N ASP A 7 -0.77 -8.93 1.46
CA ASP A 7 -0.03 -9.90 2.28
C ASP A 7 0.55 -9.21 3.52
N LEU A 8 -0.01 -9.49 4.68
CA LEU A 8 0.45 -8.92 5.95
C LEU A 8 1.73 -9.56 6.48
N TYR A 9 1.98 -10.83 6.16
CA TYR A 9 3.08 -11.59 6.76
C TYR A 9 4.33 -11.61 5.88
N GLY A 10 4.15 -11.37 4.58
CA GLY A 10 5.23 -11.33 3.61
C GLY A 10 5.03 -10.31 2.49
N PRO A 11 4.75 -9.02 2.79
CA PRO A 11 4.52 -8.00 1.77
C PRO A 11 5.76 -7.87 0.88
N SER A 12 5.72 -8.51 -0.28
CA SER A 12 6.88 -8.72 -1.15
C SER A 12 6.85 -7.81 -2.36
N VAL A 13 5.68 -7.30 -2.76
CA VAL A 13 5.52 -6.45 -3.95
C VAL A 13 6.32 -5.18 -3.81
N ALA A 14 6.26 -4.50 -2.66
CA ALA A 14 7.04 -3.29 -2.42
C ALA A 14 8.54 -3.55 -2.50
N ARG A 15 9.01 -4.72 -2.03
CA ARG A 15 10.43 -5.10 -2.12
C ARG A 15 10.84 -5.40 -3.56
N LEU A 16 10.01 -6.13 -4.31
CA LEU A 16 10.26 -6.49 -5.70
C LEU A 16 10.29 -5.26 -6.62
N LEU A 17 9.46 -4.25 -6.33
CA LEU A 17 9.37 -3.01 -7.09
C LEU A 17 10.34 -1.92 -6.61
N GLY A 18 11.11 -2.18 -5.54
CA GLY A 18 12.03 -1.20 -4.96
C GLY A 18 11.34 -0.03 -4.26
N THR A 19 10.07 -0.17 -3.90
CA THR A 19 9.26 0.86 -3.22
C THR A 19 9.11 0.62 -1.71
N ALA A 20 9.72 -0.44 -1.17
CA ALA A 20 9.70 -0.73 0.26
C ALA A 20 10.36 0.39 1.09
N GLY A 21 9.73 0.77 2.21
CA GLY A 21 10.23 1.81 3.12
C GLY A 21 9.96 3.25 2.67
N ALA A 22 9.51 3.46 1.42
CA ALA A 22 8.88 4.71 1.03
C ALA A 22 7.43 4.68 1.51
N GLY A 23 7.10 5.57 2.45
CA GLY A 23 5.72 5.85 2.79
C GLY A 23 4.96 6.36 1.56
N LEU A 24 3.63 6.24 1.58
CA LEU A 24 2.81 6.83 0.52
C LEU A 24 2.72 8.34 0.72
N GLU A 25 2.95 9.10 -0.35
CA GLU A 25 2.65 10.54 -0.37
C GLU A 25 1.13 10.76 -0.32
N MET A 26 0.71 11.96 0.10
CA MET A 26 -0.70 12.35 0.07
C MET A 26 -0.95 13.36 -1.05
N ASP A 27 -2.07 13.21 -1.76
CA ASP A 27 -2.56 14.22 -2.70
C ASP A 27 -3.18 15.42 -1.98
N GLU A 28 -3.56 16.45 -2.74
CA GLU A 28 -4.20 17.67 -2.21
C GLU A 28 -5.56 17.41 -1.53
N HIS A 29 -6.15 16.23 -1.73
CA HIS A 29 -7.40 15.79 -1.13
C HIS A 29 -7.18 14.87 0.08
N GLY A 30 -5.92 14.64 0.48
CA GLY A 30 -5.55 13.79 1.61
C GLY A 30 -5.58 12.29 1.33
N ARG A 31 -5.68 11.87 0.06
CA ARG A 31 -5.63 10.46 -0.33
C ARG A 31 -4.21 10.00 -0.55
N SER A 32 -3.94 8.73 -0.29
CA SER A 32 -2.61 8.15 -0.54
C SER A 32 -2.35 8.02 -2.04
N VAL A 33 -1.21 8.50 -2.51
CA VAL A 33 -0.75 8.34 -3.90
C VAL A 33 -0.04 7.00 -4.02
N PRO A 34 -0.43 6.12 -4.96
CA PRO A 34 0.21 4.82 -5.12
C PRO A 34 1.66 4.97 -5.58
N ALA A 35 2.56 4.14 -5.06
CA ALA A 35 3.97 4.15 -5.45
C ALA A 35 4.12 3.68 -6.89
N GLN A 36 4.85 4.44 -7.71
CA GLN A 36 5.06 4.10 -9.11
C GLN A 36 6.49 3.59 -9.35
N SER A 37 6.60 2.40 -9.95
CA SER A 37 7.88 1.83 -10.35
C SER A 37 7.70 0.95 -11.59
N HIS A 38 8.62 1.02 -12.55
CA HIS A 38 8.57 0.24 -13.79
C HIS A 38 7.23 0.31 -14.57
N GLY A 39 6.53 1.45 -14.50
CA GLY A 39 5.21 1.62 -15.14
C GLY A 39 4.04 0.96 -14.38
N ILE A 40 4.28 0.46 -13.17
CA ILE A 40 3.29 -0.18 -12.30
C ILE A 40 2.98 0.77 -11.15
N TYR A 41 1.69 1.00 -10.89
CA TYR A 41 1.21 1.64 -9.66
C TYR A 41 0.99 0.57 -8.60
N SER A 42 1.55 0.76 -7.41
CA SER A 42 1.54 -0.24 -6.35
C SER A 42 1.24 0.34 -4.98
N VAL A 43 0.47 -0.42 -4.19
CA VAL A 43 0.25 -0.16 -2.77
C VAL A 43 0.39 -1.48 -2.03
N SER A 44 1.31 -1.56 -1.08
CA SER A 44 1.52 -2.72 -0.23
C SER A 44 1.34 -2.34 1.24
N VAL A 45 0.99 -3.32 2.07
CA VAL A 45 1.02 -3.17 3.54
C VAL A 45 2.38 -2.65 4.02
N ALA A 46 3.48 -3.01 3.33
CA ALA A 46 4.82 -2.51 3.63
C ALA A 46 5.05 -1.01 3.34
N ASN A 47 4.18 -0.35 2.59
CA ASN A 47 4.23 1.10 2.36
C ASN A 47 3.46 1.88 3.43
N VAL A 48 2.46 1.24 4.03
CA VAL A 48 1.57 1.87 5.01
C VAL A 48 2.12 1.69 6.42
N LEU A 49 2.84 0.58 6.67
CA LEU A 49 3.22 0.17 8.02
C LEU A 49 4.74 -0.04 8.19
N PRO A 50 5.29 0.38 9.35
CA PRO A 50 6.64 0.01 9.71
C PRO A 50 6.76 -1.50 9.98
N PRO A 51 7.90 -2.14 9.66
CA PRO A 51 8.07 -3.60 9.72
C PRO A 51 7.75 -4.23 11.08
N GLU A 52 8.09 -3.55 12.17
CA GLU A 52 7.81 -3.97 13.55
C GLU A 52 6.32 -4.00 13.92
N ALA A 53 5.43 -3.35 13.15
CA ALA A 53 4.00 -3.29 13.48
C ALA A 53 3.22 -4.54 13.05
N ALA A 54 3.73 -5.36 12.13
CA ALA A 54 2.98 -6.45 11.50
C ALA A 54 2.47 -7.54 12.48
N LEU A 55 3.13 -7.71 13.64
CA LEU A 55 2.82 -8.79 14.60
C LEU A 55 1.68 -8.45 15.59
N ALA A 56 1.20 -7.21 15.63
CA ALA A 56 0.24 -6.75 16.65
C ALA A 56 -1.22 -6.62 16.16
N TRP A 57 -1.53 -7.01 14.93
CA TRP A 57 -2.78 -6.64 14.27
C TRP A 57 -3.92 -7.62 14.57
N LYS A 58 -5.01 -7.10 15.14
CA LYS A 58 -6.28 -7.82 15.31
C LYS A 58 -7.14 -7.64 14.06
N GLY A 59 -8.00 -8.62 13.76
CA GLY A 59 -8.84 -8.66 12.55
C GLY A 59 -9.52 -7.34 12.12
N PRO A 60 -10.09 -6.53 13.02
CA PRO A 60 -10.72 -5.26 12.65
C PRO A 60 -9.76 -4.22 12.06
N LEU A 61 -8.53 -4.12 12.57
CA LEU A 61 -7.54 -3.15 12.10
C LEU A 61 -7.02 -3.51 10.71
N VAL A 62 -6.86 -4.83 10.46
CA VAL A 62 -6.53 -5.37 9.14
C VAL A 62 -7.60 -4.99 8.13
N ALA A 63 -8.87 -5.27 8.45
CA ALA A 63 -9.98 -4.96 7.56
C ALA A 63 -10.06 -3.46 7.26
N GLN A 64 -9.92 -2.60 8.28
CA GLN A 64 -9.93 -1.15 8.10
C GLN A 64 -8.82 -0.67 7.15
N THR A 65 -7.61 -1.20 7.30
CA THR A 65 -6.45 -0.78 6.48
C THR A 65 -6.58 -1.27 5.05
N LEU A 66 -7.07 -2.49 4.84
CA LEU A 66 -7.36 -2.98 3.50
C LEU A 66 -8.43 -2.12 2.81
N MET A 67 -9.47 -1.70 3.54
CA MET A 67 -10.47 -0.78 3.02
C MET A 67 -9.86 0.59 2.67
N GLN A 68 -8.96 1.11 3.50
CA GLN A 68 -8.23 2.35 3.21
C GLN A 68 -7.36 2.22 1.95
N MET A 69 -6.63 1.12 1.77
CA MET A 69 -5.86 0.86 0.55
C MET A 69 -6.74 0.74 -0.69
N PHE A 70 -7.99 0.29 -0.54
CA PHE A 70 -8.92 0.10 -1.66
C PHE A 70 -9.65 1.39 -2.05
N TYR A 71 -10.10 2.19 -1.08
CA TYR A 71 -10.97 3.35 -1.31
C TYR A 71 -10.27 4.70 -1.19
N GLU A 72 -9.23 4.79 -0.35
CA GLU A 72 -8.56 6.06 0.01
C GLU A 72 -7.22 6.23 -0.70
N VAL A 73 -6.98 5.44 -1.75
CA VAL A 73 -5.82 5.57 -2.65
C VAL A 73 -6.26 6.26 -3.93
N ALA A 74 -5.50 7.26 -4.33
CA ALA A 74 -5.69 8.01 -5.58
C ALA A 74 -5.19 7.20 -6.78
N TRP A 75 -5.85 6.06 -7.07
CA TRP A 75 -5.54 5.26 -8.25
C TRP A 75 -5.75 6.09 -9.53
N PRO A 76 -4.75 6.16 -10.43
CA PRO A 76 -4.96 6.75 -11.74
C PRO A 76 -5.89 5.86 -12.57
N ASN A 77 -6.31 6.34 -13.74
CA ASN A 77 -6.97 5.47 -14.70
C ASN A 77 -6.01 4.32 -15.06
N LEU A 78 -6.42 3.10 -14.72
CA LEU A 78 -5.69 1.88 -15.02
C LEU A 78 -6.25 1.29 -16.32
N ASP A 79 -5.34 0.83 -17.17
CA ASP A 79 -5.67 0.04 -18.36
C ASP A 79 -6.30 -1.31 -18.01
#